data_AF-A0A2T1K4B0-F1
#
_entry.id   AF-A0A2T1K4B0-F1
#
_cell.length_a   1.000
_cell.length_b   1.000
_cell.length_c   1.000
_cell.angle_alpha   90.00
_cell.angle_beta   90.00
_cell.angle_gamma   90.00
#
_symmetry.space_group_name_H-M   'P 1'
#
loop_
_entity.id
_entity.type
_entity.pdbx_description
1 polymer ?
#
loop_
_entity_poly.entity_id
_entity_poly.type
_entity_poly.pdbx_seq_one_letter_code
_entity_poly.pdbx_strand_id
1 'polypeptide(L)'
;MPRYSEERKATVLAKLSPPQSMTIAALSREEGISEQTLYNWRTQARKEGRPVPGSKAKSDQWSAEAKLATVIETAALSEEELSQYCREKGLYPEQVRRWKEESLQGFQRSAEREKQLRKKSQADQKQIKKLERELRHKEKALAETAALLVLPKKAGCALGERQRGRLTPTPERRKTVKLIQEAMVSGARLVAACEEASISLRTYRRWYREGTVQSDQRPEAVRPEPANKLSKEEQEKILSTCNSARYESLPPSQIVPTMLDEGLYLASESSFYRILKAHDQLHHRGQSHAPKPSREATTHHASGPCELWSWDITYLASTVRGQFYYLYMFEDVYSRKIVGYEVYEVESGDYAAGLLQRCLLREQCLHQPLVLHSDNGAPMKAQTMKAKMEELGVTPSYSRPRVSNDNAFSESLFKTLKYRPEWPSSGFKSLSDARRWVDRFVTWYNTEHKHSKLRFVTPQQRHTGEDVAILAQRQRVLEQAKQRTPSRWGGRQIRNCEPVGPTTLNPEKSAAEKNAA
;
A
#
# COMPACT_ATOMS: atom_id res chain seq x y z
N MET A 1 -30.85 -41.12 93.01
CA MET A 1 -29.38 -41.22 93.10
C MET A 1 -28.92 -40.47 94.34
N PRO A 2 -28.07 -41.05 95.20
CA PRO A 2 -27.55 -40.32 96.35
C PRO A 2 -26.81 -39.06 95.87
N ARG A 3 -27.29 -37.89 96.30
CA ARG A 3 -26.62 -36.60 96.04
C ARG A 3 -25.53 -36.42 97.09
N TYR A 4 -24.29 -36.64 96.70
CA TYR A 4 -23.13 -36.32 97.53
C TYR A 4 -22.78 -34.84 97.37
N SER A 5 -22.55 -34.12 98.47
CA SER A 5 -22.12 -32.72 98.45
C SER A 5 -20.71 -32.58 97.86
N GLU A 6 -20.40 -31.44 97.26
CA GLU A 6 -19.08 -31.17 96.67
C GLU A 6 -17.95 -31.24 97.71
N GLU A 7 -18.21 -30.81 98.95
CA GLU A 7 -17.28 -30.96 100.07
C GLU A 7 -17.00 -32.44 100.36
N ARG A 8 -18.04 -33.28 100.40
CA ARG A 8 -17.89 -34.71 100.64
C ARG A 8 -17.14 -35.41 99.51
N LYS A 9 -17.37 -35.01 98.25
CA LYS A 9 -16.60 -35.50 97.10
C LYS A 9 -15.12 -35.13 97.23
N ALA A 10 -14.82 -33.90 97.62
CA ALA A 10 -13.45 -33.43 97.80
C ALA A 10 -12.72 -34.16 98.94
N THR A 11 -13.37 -34.37 100.09
CA THR A 11 -12.80 -35.12 101.22
C THR A 11 -12.52 -36.58 100.85
N VAL A 12 -13.45 -37.24 100.17
CA VAL A 12 -13.28 -38.64 99.74
C VAL A 12 -12.17 -38.77 98.69
N LEU A 13 -12.08 -37.85 97.72
CA LEU A 13 -10.99 -37.84 96.74
C LEU A 13 -9.63 -37.50 97.38
N ALA A 14 -9.58 -36.71 98.45
CA ALA A 14 -8.35 -36.39 99.17
C ALA A 14 -7.70 -37.62 99.81
N LYS A 15 -8.49 -38.62 100.24
CA LYS A 15 -7.97 -39.90 100.78
C LYS A 15 -7.18 -40.74 99.75
N LEU A 16 -7.32 -40.45 98.44
CA LEU A 16 -6.52 -41.06 97.39
C LEU A 16 -5.08 -40.50 97.35
N SER A 17 -4.84 -39.36 97.98
CA SER A 17 -3.55 -38.66 98.07
C SER A 17 -2.80 -38.94 99.37
N PRO A 18 -1.47 -38.74 99.40
CA PRO A 18 -0.70 -38.83 100.64
C PRO A 18 -1.29 -37.88 101.70
N PRO A 19 -1.29 -38.27 102.99
CA PRO A 19 -0.56 -39.40 103.59
C PRO A 19 -1.29 -40.76 103.56
N GLN A 20 -2.55 -40.81 103.14
CA GLN A 20 -3.36 -42.04 103.25
C GLN A 20 -3.25 -42.96 102.02
N SER A 21 -3.13 -42.39 100.81
CA SER A 21 -2.82 -43.10 99.56
C SER A 21 -3.66 -44.38 99.32
N MET A 22 -4.95 -44.32 99.63
CA MET A 22 -5.84 -45.49 99.56
C MET A 22 -6.18 -45.87 98.12
N THR A 23 -6.42 -47.17 97.88
CA THR A 23 -6.91 -47.64 96.57
C THR A 23 -8.42 -47.41 96.46
N ILE A 24 -8.93 -47.26 95.23
CA ILE A 24 -10.37 -47.05 94.98
C ILE A 24 -11.23 -48.20 95.54
N ALA A 25 -10.71 -49.44 95.51
CA ALA A 25 -11.37 -50.62 96.07
C ALA A 25 -11.38 -50.65 97.62
N ALA A 26 -10.39 -50.01 98.26
CA ALA A 26 -10.39 -49.82 99.72
C ALA A 26 -11.35 -48.70 100.13
N LEU A 27 -11.31 -47.59 99.39
CA LEU A 27 -12.17 -46.41 99.62
C LEU A 27 -13.66 -46.72 99.39
N SER A 28 -13.97 -47.57 98.40
CA SER A 28 -15.34 -48.05 98.14
C SER A 28 -15.91 -48.84 99.30
N ARG A 29 -15.09 -49.69 99.95
CA ARG A 29 -15.48 -50.47 101.12
C ARG A 29 -15.65 -49.64 102.39
N GLU A 30 -14.79 -48.63 102.59
CA GLU A 30 -14.84 -47.76 103.77
C GLU A 30 -15.99 -46.75 103.72
N GLU A 31 -16.23 -46.12 102.57
CA GLU A 31 -17.21 -45.04 102.43
C GLU A 31 -18.58 -45.53 101.93
N GLY A 32 -18.70 -46.80 101.55
CA GLY A 32 -19.93 -47.39 101.02
C GLY A 32 -20.37 -46.82 99.66
N ILE A 33 -19.43 -46.26 98.89
CA ILE A 33 -19.67 -45.64 97.57
C ILE A 33 -19.22 -46.64 96.48
N SER A 34 -20.00 -46.80 95.41
CA SER A 34 -19.62 -47.72 94.33
C SER A 34 -18.30 -47.32 93.65
N GLU A 35 -17.47 -48.30 93.30
CA GLU A 35 -16.21 -48.06 92.60
C GLU A 35 -16.41 -47.25 91.31
N GLN A 36 -17.47 -47.53 90.55
CA GLN A 36 -17.81 -46.81 89.33
C GLN A 36 -18.00 -45.30 89.57
N THR A 37 -18.65 -44.93 90.67
CA THR A 37 -18.86 -43.51 91.04
C THR A 37 -17.55 -42.84 91.42
N LEU A 38 -16.67 -43.52 92.16
CA LEU A 38 -15.34 -43.02 92.53
C LEU A 38 -14.42 -42.86 91.30
N TYR A 39 -14.47 -43.78 90.33
CA TYR A 39 -13.76 -43.65 89.05
C TYR A 39 -14.27 -42.46 88.22
N ASN A 40 -15.58 -42.21 88.20
CA ASN A 40 -16.16 -41.07 87.50
C ASN A 40 -15.75 -39.74 88.14
N TRP A 41 -15.78 -39.64 89.48
CA TRP A 41 -15.32 -38.44 90.19
C TRP A 41 -13.84 -38.17 89.97
N ARG A 42 -12.99 -39.20 89.96
CA ARG A 42 -11.57 -39.08 89.60
C ARG A 42 -11.38 -38.55 88.18
N THR A 43 -12.18 -39.02 87.22
CA THR A 43 -12.07 -38.64 85.81
C THR A 43 -12.54 -37.20 85.58
N GLN A 44 -13.61 -36.80 86.27
CA GLN A 44 -14.13 -35.43 86.26
C GLN A 44 -13.13 -34.45 86.88
N ALA A 45 -12.57 -34.78 88.05
CA ALA A 45 -11.52 -33.99 88.68
C ALA A 45 -10.28 -33.81 87.78
N ARG A 46 -9.94 -34.84 86.98
CA ARG A 46 -8.85 -34.77 85.98
C ARG A 46 -9.18 -33.83 84.81
N LYS A 47 -10.42 -33.79 84.33
CA LYS A 47 -10.86 -32.84 83.30
C LYS A 47 -10.87 -31.40 83.81
N GLU A 48 -11.11 -31.20 85.10
CA GLU A 48 -11.13 -29.91 85.78
C GLU A 48 -9.72 -29.48 86.27
N GLY A 49 -8.68 -30.25 85.95
CA GLY A 49 -7.28 -29.90 86.26
C GLY A 49 -6.86 -30.12 87.71
N ARG A 50 -7.65 -30.81 88.54
CA ARG A 50 -7.30 -31.13 89.93
C ARG A 50 -6.35 -32.35 89.99
N PRO A 51 -5.25 -32.30 90.76
CA PRO A 51 -4.27 -33.38 90.81
C PRO A 51 -4.85 -34.59 91.57
N VAL A 52 -4.98 -35.73 90.87
CA VAL A 52 -5.38 -37.01 91.49
C VAL A 52 -4.27 -38.05 91.33
N PRO A 53 -3.89 -38.81 92.37
CA PRO A 53 -2.76 -39.74 92.32
C PRO A 53 -3.09 -41.02 91.55
N GLY A 54 -2.08 -41.52 90.83
CA GLY A 54 -2.14 -42.81 90.13
C GLY A 54 -2.25 -42.71 88.61
N SER A 55 -1.27 -42.08 87.95
CA SER A 55 -0.66 -42.65 86.73
C SER A 55 0.68 -41.95 86.50
N LYS A 56 1.78 -42.72 86.37
CA LYS A 56 3.11 -42.19 86.04
C LYS A 56 3.05 -41.50 84.66
N ALA A 57 2.99 -40.18 84.63
CA ALA A 57 3.02 -39.42 83.38
C ALA A 57 4.43 -39.42 82.80
N LYS A 58 4.58 -39.85 81.53
CA LYS A 58 5.82 -39.71 80.76
C LYS A 58 5.89 -38.29 80.16
N SER A 59 7.10 -37.79 79.92
CA SER A 59 7.43 -36.39 79.58
C SER A 59 6.69 -35.75 78.41
N ASP A 60 6.04 -36.53 77.54
CA ASP A 60 5.43 -36.05 76.29
C ASP A 60 4.01 -35.51 76.45
N GLN A 61 3.45 -35.48 77.66
CA GLN A 61 2.09 -34.98 77.92
C GLN A 61 2.02 -33.54 78.45
N TRP A 62 3.16 -32.83 78.54
CA TRP A 62 3.20 -31.42 78.98
C TRP A 62 2.90 -30.47 77.81
N SER A 63 1.94 -29.56 77.98
CA SER A 63 1.62 -28.52 76.98
C SER A 63 2.78 -27.53 76.80
N ALA A 64 2.85 -26.85 75.66
CA ALA A 64 3.91 -25.86 75.40
C ALA A 64 3.93 -24.73 76.46
N GLU A 65 2.76 -24.32 76.93
CA GLU A 65 2.59 -23.33 78.02
C GLU A 65 3.08 -23.87 79.36
N ALA A 66 2.78 -25.13 79.70
CA ALA A 66 3.24 -25.74 80.94
C ALA A 66 4.77 -25.95 80.93
N LYS A 67 5.35 -26.38 79.80
CA LYS A 67 6.81 -26.48 79.64
C LYS A 67 7.50 -25.13 79.80
N LEU A 68 6.92 -24.06 79.24
CA LEU A 68 7.45 -22.71 79.35
C LEU A 68 7.34 -22.17 80.79
N ALA A 69 6.21 -22.37 81.47
CA ALA A 69 6.03 -21.97 82.87
C ALA A 69 7.05 -22.65 83.79
N THR A 70 7.27 -23.96 83.60
CA THR A 70 8.31 -24.70 84.35
C THR A 70 9.72 -24.17 84.08
N VAL A 71 10.05 -23.84 82.83
CA VAL A 71 11.36 -23.23 82.50
C VAL A 71 11.54 -21.86 83.16
N ILE A 72 10.46 -21.07 83.32
CA ILE A 72 10.48 -19.75 83.98
C ILE A 72 10.61 -19.90 85.51
N GLU A 73 9.78 -20.75 86.12
CA GLU A 73 9.78 -20.99 87.58
C GLU A 73 11.13 -21.54 88.08
N THR A 74 11.78 -22.38 87.26
CA THR A 74 13.07 -22.99 87.60
C THR A 74 14.28 -22.14 87.22
N ALA A 75 14.09 -20.99 86.55
CA ALA A 75 15.19 -20.18 86.04
C ALA A 75 16.08 -19.56 87.12
N ALA A 76 15.53 -19.34 88.33
CA ALA A 76 16.22 -18.71 89.46
C ALA A 76 16.64 -19.69 90.57
N LEU A 77 16.34 -20.99 90.41
CA LEU A 77 16.65 -22.02 91.39
C LEU A 77 18.09 -22.51 91.24
N SER A 78 18.76 -22.82 92.36
CA SER A 78 20.05 -23.51 92.39
C SER A 78 19.93 -24.97 91.92
N GLU A 79 21.04 -25.65 91.63
CA GLU A 79 20.99 -27.05 91.13
C GLU A 79 20.37 -28.04 92.13
N GLU A 80 20.52 -27.78 93.44
CA GLU A 80 19.87 -28.56 94.50
C GLU A 80 18.35 -28.32 94.54
N GLU A 81 17.94 -27.05 94.48
CA GLU A 81 16.52 -26.68 94.46
C GLU A 81 15.82 -27.13 93.17
N LEU A 82 16.50 -27.07 92.03
CA LEU A 82 16.02 -27.60 90.75
C LEU A 82 15.80 -29.12 90.83
N SER A 83 16.74 -29.84 91.45
CA SER A 83 16.66 -31.29 91.62
C SER A 83 15.52 -31.69 92.56
N GLN A 84 15.28 -30.91 93.61
CA GLN A 84 14.14 -31.10 94.52
C GLN A 84 12.80 -30.81 93.84
N TYR A 85 12.70 -29.67 93.14
CA TYR A 85 11.51 -29.29 92.37
C TYR A 85 11.19 -30.35 91.29
N CYS A 86 12.21 -30.85 90.60
CA CYS A 86 12.08 -31.93 89.61
C CYS A 86 11.54 -33.23 90.25
N ARG A 87 12.00 -33.61 91.44
CA ARG A 87 11.50 -34.79 92.17
C ARG A 87 10.03 -34.66 92.57
N GLU A 88 9.62 -33.48 93.06
CA GLU A 88 8.23 -33.21 93.44
C GLU A 88 7.27 -33.21 92.24
N LYS A 89 7.72 -32.67 91.10
CA LYS A 89 6.90 -32.57 89.88
C LYS A 89 7.05 -33.77 88.93
N GLY A 90 7.87 -34.76 89.28
CA GLY A 90 8.10 -35.96 88.47
C GLY A 90 8.85 -35.72 87.16
N LEU A 91 9.71 -34.70 87.14
CA LEU A 91 10.56 -34.31 86.00
C LEU A 91 12.02 -34.65 86.27
N TYR A 92 12.83 -34.68 85.22
CA TYR A 92 14.29 -34.76 85.33
C TYR A 92 14.93 -33.39 85.02
N PRO A 93 16.00 -32.97 85.73
CA PRO A 93 16.68 -31.70 85.46
C PRO A 93 17.10 -31.51 84.00
N GLU A 94 17.50 -32.60 83.33
CA GLU A 94 17.85 -32.59 81.90
C GLU A 94 16.66 -32.25 80.99
N GLN A 95 15.43 -32.61 81.36
CA GLN A 95 14.24 -32.29 80.58
C GLN A 95 13.93 -30.80 80.62
N VAL A 96 14.10 -30.17 81.78
CA VAL A 96 13.92 -28.72 81.95
C VAL A 96 14.99 -27.95 81.19
N ARG A 97 16.25 -28.40 81.23
CA ARG A 97 17.34 -27.85 80.41
C ARG A 97 17.06 -27.96 78.92
N ARG A 98 16.61 -29.14 78.47
CA ARG A 98 16.23 -29.36 77.07
C ARG A 98 15.08 -28.47 76.62
N TRP A 99 14.04 -28.28 77.43
CA TRP A 99 12.94 -27.37 77.09
C TRP A 99 13.35 -25.91 77.04
N LYS A 100 14.30 -25.50 77.90
CA LYS A 100 14.92 -24.17 77.85
C LYS A 100 15.68 -23.96 76.54
N GLU A 101 16.49 -24.93 76.12
CA GLU A 101 17.21 -24.89 74.85
C GLU A 101 16.28 -24.90 73.64
N GLU A 102 15.25 -25.76 73.64
CA GLU A 102 14.25 -25.85 72.56
C GLU A 102 13.47 -24.53 72.41
N SER A 103 13.16 -23.86 73.53
CA SER A 103 12.50 -22.55 73.53
C SER A 103 13.41 -21.47 72.96
N LEU A 104 14.67 -21.40 73.38
CA LEU A 104 15.66 -20.46 72.85
C LEU A 104 15.90 -20.66 71.34
N GLN A 105 15.98 -21.91 70.88
CA GLN A 105 16.11 -22.23 69.44
C GLN A 105 14.84 -21.88 68.64
N GLY A 106 13.65 -22.08 69.22
CA GLY A 106 12.37 -21.69 68.61
C GLY A 106 12.29 -20.19 68.33
N PHE A 107 12.73 -19.36 69.28
CA PHE A 107 12.81 -17.91 69.10
C PHE A 107 13.80 -17.50 68.00
N GLN A 108 14.96 -18.18 67.91
CA GLN A 108 15.95 -17.92 66.85
C GLN A 108 15.41 -18.29 65.46
N ARG A 109 14.77 -19.45 65.29
CA ARG A 109 14.17 -19.88 64.01
C ARG A 109 13.02 -19.00 63.55
N SER A 110 12.20 -18.46 64.46
CA SER A 110 11.12 -17.52 64.13
C SER A 110 11.66 -16.20 63.57
N ALA A 111 12.69 -15.64 64.22
CA ALA A 111 13.34 -14.42 63.77
C ALA A 111 14.02 -14.59 62.39
N GLU A 112 14.65 -15.74 62.14
CA GLU A 112 15.23 -16.05 60.82
C GLU A 112 14.17 -16.20 59.73
N ARG A 113 13.04 -16.83 60.04
CA ARG A 113 11.92 -17.03 59.11
C ARG A 113 11.24 -15.70 58.75
N GLU A 114 11.02 -14.82 59.73
CA GLU A 114 10.54 -13.46 59.49
C GLU A 114 11.52 -12.64 58.65
N LYS A 115 12.83 -12.75 58.91
CA LYS A 115 13.86 -12.08 58.12
C LYS A 115 13.88 -12.56 56.67
N GLN A 116 13.68 -13.86 56.43
CA GLN A 116 13.55 -14.43 55.08
C GLN A 116 12.28 -13.95 54.36
N LEU A 117 11.13 -13.94 55.05
CA LEU A 117 9.86 -13.43 54.51
C LEU A 117 9.97 -11.94 54.14
N ARG A 118 10.62 -11.13 54.99
CA ARG A 118 10.85 -9.70 54.72
C ARG A 118 11.76 -9.48 53.51
N LYS A 119 12.83 -10.28 53.37
CA LYS A 119 13.71 -10.25 52.18
C LYS A 119 12.96 -10.64 50.91
N LYS A 120 12.13 -11.68 50.96
CA LYS A 120 11.32 -12.13 49.82
C LYS A 120 10.29 -11.07 49.41
N SER A 121 9.55 -10.50 50.36
CA SER A 121 8.59 -9.42 50.11
C SER A 121 9.23 -8.18 49.48
N GLN A 122 10.43 -7.79 49.94
CA GLN A 122 11.19 -6.68 49.34
C GLN A 122 11.67 -7.00 47.92
N ALA A 123 12.07 -8.25 47.64
CA ALA A 123 12.44 -8.68 46.30
C ALA A 123 11.22 -8.68 45.35
N ASP A 124 10.09 -9.18 45.81
CA ASP A 124 8.84 -9.22 45.05
C ASP A 124 8.34 -7.80 44.75
N GLN A 125 8.38 -6.87 45.70
CA GLN A 125 8.04 -5.46 45.47
C GLN A 125 8.96 -4.79 44.44
N LYS A 126 10.26 -5.10 44.45
CA LYS A 126 11.20 -4.61 43.43
C LYS A 126 10.86 -5.16 42.04
N GLN A 127 10.50 -6.45 41.97
CA GLN A 127 10.13 -7.09 40.71
C GLN A 127 8.82 -6.55 40.14
N ILE A 128 7.80 -6.34 40.97
CA ILE A 128 6.53 -5.71 40.56
C ILE A 128 6.79 -4.32 39.99
N LYS A 129 7.56 -3.48 40.70
CA LYS A 129 7.92 -2.13 40.21
C LYS A 129 8.70 -2.18 38.88
N LYS A 130 9.53 -3.19 38.67
CA LYS A 130 10.25 -3.40 37.39
C LYS A 130 9.28 -3.78 36.28
N LEU A 131 8.40 -4.76 36.51
CA LEU A 131 7.41 -5.21 35.54
C LEU A 131 6.42 -4.10 35.16
N GLU A 132 5.96 -3.29 36.12
CA GLU A 132 5.11 -2.12 35.86
C GLU A 132 5.80 -1.05 35.01
N ARG A 133 7.12 -0.89 35.13
CA ARG A 133 7.90 0.02 34.27
C ARG A 133 8.02 -0.54 32.86
N GLU A 134 8.29 -1.83 32.72
CA GLU A 134 8.35 -2.50 31.43
C GLU A 134 7.00 -2.48 30.71
N LEU A 135 5.90 -2.73 31.43
CA LEU A 135 4.54 -2.70 30.89
C LEU A 135 4.20 -1.30 30.37
N ARG A 136 4.43 -0.25 31.16
CA ARG A 136 4.26 1.14 30.72
C ARG A 136 5.10 1.50 29.50
N HIS A 137 6.33 0.99 29.43
CA HIS A 137 7.19 1.20 28.26
C HIS A 137 6.64 0.51 27.00
N LYS A 138 6.19 -0.74 27.14
CA LYS A 138 5.59 -1.52 26.04
C LYS A 138 4.26 -0.94 25.57
N GLU A 139 3.38 -0.53 26.47
CA GLU A 139 2.10 0.12 26.14
C GLU A 139 2.33 1.42 25.37
N LYS A 140 3.31 2.23 25.79
CA LYS A 140 3.67 3.47 25.08
C LYS A 140 4.21 3.20 23.68
N ALA A 141 5.04 2.17 23.50
CA ALA A 141 5.54 1.75 22.19
C ALA A 141 4.41 1.20 21.29
N LEU A 142 3.45 0.47 21.87
CA LEU A 142 2.30 -0.05 21.15
C LEU A 142 1.34 1.06 20.70
N ALA A 143 1.10 2.07 21.55
CA ALA A 143 0.33 3.25 21.17
C ALA A 143 1.00 4.05 20.03
N GLU A 144 2.33 4.25 20.12
CA GLU A 144 3.11 4.93 19.08
C GLU A 144 3.04 4.18 17.74
N THR A 145 3.22 2.86 17.73
CA THR A 145 3.14 2.04 16.51
C THR A 145 1.72 1.99 15.92
N ALA A 146 0.68 1.85 16.74
CA ALA A 146 -0.71 1.88 16.28
C ALA A 146 -1.08 3.22 15.63
N ALA A 147 -0.67 4.33 16.24
CA ALA A 147 -0.90 5.67 15.69
C ALA A 147 -0.18 5.88 14.35
N LEU A 148 1.07 5.41 14.24
CA LEU A 148 1.84 5.49 12.99
C LEU A 148 1.30 4.58 11.88
N LEU A 149 0.71 3.42 12.19
CA LEU A 149 0.10 2.55 11.16
C LEU A 149 -1.22 3.10 10.59
N VAL A 150 -1.97 3.87 11.38
CA VAL A 150 -3.24 4.47 10.94
C VAL A 150 -3.02 5.71 10.08
N LEU A 151 -1.95 6.46 10.35
CA LEU A 151 -1.68 7.73 9.68
C LEU A 151 -1.51 7.61 8.15
N PRO A 152 -0.77 6.63 7.57
CA PRO A 152 -0.61 6.44 6.13
C PRO A 152 -1.92 6.15 5.41
N LYS A 153 -2.78 5.33 6.01
CA LYS A 153 -4.10 5.01 5.45
C LYS A 153 -4.97 6.26 5.32
N LYS A 154 -4.82 7.23 6.22
CA LYS A 154 -5.56 8.50 6.18
C LYS A 154 -4.83 9.59 5.38
N ALA A 155 -3.50 9.61 5.41
CA ALA A 155 -2.64 10.65 4.80
C ALA A 155 -2.29 10.36 3.33
N GLY A 156 -2.22 9.09 2.92
CA GLY A 156 -2.04 8.68 1.52
C GLY A 156 -3.13 9.24 0.59
N CYS A 157 -4.35 9.41 1.12
CA CYS A 157 -5.47 10.07 0.44
C CYS A 157 -5.39 11.61 0.42
N ALA A 158 -4.42 12.23 1.09
CA ALA A 158 -4.34 13.69 1.24
C ALA A 158 -3.20 14.35 0.46
N LEU A 159 -2.07 13.67 0.20
CA LEU A 159 -0.86 14.30 -0.34
C LEU A 159 -0.29 13.65 -1.62
N GLY A 160 -0.59 12.39 -1.93
CA GLY A 160 -0.01 11.66 -3.07
C GLY A 160 1.53 11.55 -3.03
N GLU A 161 2.16 11.05 -4.10
CA GLU A 161 3.62 11.05 -4.24
C GLU A 161 4.14 12.49 -4.39
N ARG A 162 4.72 13.06 -3.32
CA ARG A 162 5.24 14.43 -3.37
C ARG A 162 6.58 14.51 -4.10
N GLN A 163 6.62 15.32 -5.14
CA GLN A 163 7.86 15.85 -5.70
C GLN A 163 8.31 17.10 -4.95
N ARG A 164 9.63 17.22 -4.73
CA ARG A 164 10.25 18.38 -4.08
C ARG A 164 9.88 19.68 -4.83
N GLY A 165 9.38 20.68 -4.11
CA GLY A 165 9.04 22.00 -4.68
C GLY A 165 7.55 22.23 -4.97
N ARG A 166 6.69 21.20 -4.89
CA ARG A 166 5.24 21.34 -5.11
C ARG A 166 4.60 22.42 -4.23
N LEU A 167 3.73 23.25 -4.82
CA LEU A 167 2.87 24.16 -4.09
C LEU A 167 1.83 23.34 -3.32
N THR A 168 1.67 23.56 -2.02
CA THR A 168 0.67 22.84 -1.20
C THR A 168 -0.36 23.83 -0.72
N PRO A 169 -1.58 23.80 -1.30
CA PRO A 169 -2.68 24.68 -0.93
C PRO A 169 -3.00 24.62 0.57
N THR A 170 -3.50 25.73 1.12
CA THR A 170 -3.90 25.85 2.53
C THR A 170 -4.87 24.76 3.00
N PRO A 171 -5.87 24.31 2.21
CA PRO A 171 -6.75 23.20 2.60
C PRO A 171 -6.02 21.87 2.84
N GLU A 172 -5.07 21.51 1.96
CA GLU A 172 -4.26 20.29 2.10
C GLU A 172 -3.34 20.38 3.33
N ARG A 173 -2.77 21.56 3.60
CA ARG A 173 -1.99 21.79 4.82
C ARG A 173 -2.82 21.58 6.08
N ARG A 174 -4.03 22.15 6.13
CA ARG A 174 -4.95 21.99 7.29
C ARG A 174 -5.28 20.52 7.55
N LYS A 175 -5.61 19.76 6.50
CA LYS A 175 -5.89 18.33 6.61
C LYS A 175 -4.68 17.55 7.14
N THR A 176 -3.49 17.83 6.61
CA THR A 176 -2.25 17.16 7.01
C THR A 176 -1.88 17.46 8.46
N VAL A 177 -1.95 18.73 8.88
CA VAL A 177 -1.66 19.15 10.27
C VAL A 177 -2.65 18.50 11.24
N LYS A 178 -3.94 18.45 10.88
CA LYS A 178 -4.97 17.78 11.70
C LYS A 178 -4.65 16.30 11.92
N LEU A 179 -4.27 15.56 10.86
CA LEU A 179 -3.91 14.15 10.97
C LEU A 179 -2.67 13.91 11.84
N ILE A 180 -1.67 14.78 11.75
CA ILE A 180 -0.47 14.70 12.60
C ILE A 180 -0.83 14.95 14.07
N GLN A 181 -1.70 15.93 14.34
CA GLN A 181 -2.19 16.20 15.70
C GLN A 181 -3.00 15.03 16.26
N GLU A 182 -3.88 14.41 15.46
CA GLU A 182 -4.64 13.21 15.85
C GLU A 182 -3.70 12.04 16.21
N ALA A 183 -2.62 11.84 15.44
CA ALA A 183 -1.63 10.81 15.74
C ALA A 183 -0.83 11.12 17.01
N MET A 184 -0.51 12.39 17.26
CA MET A 184 0.14 12.80 18.51
C MET A 184 -0.73 12.57 19.74
N VAL A 185 -2.02 12.89 19.66
CA VAL A 185 -3.00 12.61 20.73
C VAL A 185 -3.10 11.09 20.97
N SER A 186 -2.95 10.30 19.91
CA SER A 186 -2.96 8.83 19.97
C SER A 186 -1.64 8.23 20.46
N GLY A 187 -0.63 9.04 20.81
CA GLY A 187 0.62 8.60 21.42
C GLY A 187 1.86 8.60 20.51
N ALA A 188 1.74 9.00 19.24
CA ALA A 188 2.88 9.11 18.34
C ALA A 188 3.79 10.31 18.68
N ARG A 189 5.11 10.13 18.53
CA ARG A 189 6.04 11.27 18.57
C ARG A 189 5.83 12.15 17.35
N LEU A 190 5.91 13.47 17.54
CA LEU A 190 5.73 14.46 16.48
C LEU A 190 6.66 14.20 15.28
N VAL A 191 7.93 13.83 15.52
CA VAL A 191 8.90 13.56 14.44
C VAL A 191 8.45 12.38 13.58
N ALA A 192 8.11 11.25 14.21
CA ALA A 192 7.66 10.05 13.51
C ALA A 192 6.34 10.31 12.76
N ALA A 193 5.39 11.03 13.38
CA ALA A 193 4.14 11.40 12.72
C ALA A 193 4.36 12.33 11.50
N CYS A 194 5.35 13.22 11.55
CA CYS A 194 5.73 14.04 10.40
C CYS A 194 6.34 13.21 9.27
N GLU A 195 7.29 12.33 9.60
CA GLU A 195 7.96 11.44 8.64
C GLU A 195 6.96 10.55 7.91
N GLU A 196 6.03 9.96 8.66
CA GLU A 196 4.96 9.13 8.10
C GLU A 196 3.96 9.94 7.26
N ALA A 197 3.72 11.21 7.62
CA ALA A 197 2.97 12.16 6.78
C ALA A 197 3.78 12.70 5.58
N SER A 198 4.99 12.17 5.34
CA SER A 198 5.90 12.60 4.26
C SER A 198 6.24 14.10 4.30
N ILE A 199 6.34 14.67 5.51
CA ILE A 199 6.81 16.05 5.72
C ILE A 199 7.92 16.10 6.78
N SER A 200 8.89 17.00 6.62
CA SER A 200 9.88 17.22 7.68
C SER A 200 9.30 18.01 8.85
N LEU A 201 9.84 17.80 10.06
CA LEU A 201 9.50 18.59 11.25
C LEU A 201 9.61 20.11 11.01
N ARG A 202 10.62 20.54 10.25
CA ARG A 202 10.81 21.95 9.85
C ARG A 202 9.64 22.45 9.00
N THR A 203 9.12 21.61 8.11
CA THR A 203 7.96 21.95 7.27
C THR A 203 6.70 22.05 8.11
N TYR A 204 6.48 21.11 9.04
CA TYR A 204 5.36 21.17 9.99
C TYR A 204 5.38 22.47 10.80
N ARG A 205 6.51 22.82 11.42
CA ARG A 205 6.68 24.07 12.18
C ARG A 205 6.52 25.35 11.35
N ARG A 206 6.73 25.26 10.03
CA ARG A 206 6.48 26.37 9.10
C ARG A 206 4.99 26.46 8.75
N TRP A 207 4.31 25.33 8.61
CA TRP A 207 2.88 25.26 8.31
C TRP A 207 2.01 25.56 9.51
N TYR A 208 2.46 25.26 10.73
CA TYR A 208 1.70 25.43 11.96
C TYR A 208 2.48 26.29 12.94
N ARG A 209 2.00 27.52 13.19
CA ARG A 209 2.57 28.49 14.14
C ARG A 209 1.45 29.10 14.97
N GLU A 210 1.69 29.32 16.26
CA GLU A 210 0.75 30.03 17.15
C GLU A 210 -0.69 29.50 17.08
N GLY A 211 -0.85 28.18 17.00
CA GLY A 211 -2.15 27.54 16.95
C GLY A 211 -2.84 27.56 15.57
N THR A 212 -2.26 28.22 14.56
CA THR A 212 -2.89 28.43 13.25
C THR A 212 -2.08 27.85 12.09
N VAL A 213 -2.80 27.35 11.08
CA VAL A 213 -2.20 26.82 9.84
C VAL A 213 -1.97 27.96 8.85
N GLN A 214 -0.71 28.18 8.50
CA GLN A 214 -0.22 29.26 7.65
C GLN A 214 -0.39 28.94 6.16
N SER A 215 -0.76 29.95 5.36
CA SER A 215 -0.82 29.88 3.90
C SER A 215 0.57 29.73 3.27
N ASP A 216 0.62 29.39 1.98
CA ASP A 216 1.88 29.43 1.23
C ASP A 216 2.20 30.88 0.88
N GLN A 217 3.30 31.41 1.39
CA GLN A 217 3.74 32.79 1.12
C GLN A 217 4.56 32.91 -0.18
N ARG A 218 4.84 31.80 -0.88
CA ARG A 218 5.55 31.83 -2.17
C ARG A 218 4.88 32.72 -3.25
N PRO A 219 3.55 32.83 -3.33
CA PRO A 219 2.87 33.76 -4.23
C PRO A 219 3.00 35.23 -3.80
N GLU A 220 3.10 35.49 -2.49
CA GLU A 220 3.19 36.83 -1.89
C GLU A 220 4.64 37.31 -1.74
N ALA A 221 5.61 36.45 -2.05
CA ALA A 221 7.02 36.78 -1.94
C ALA A 221 7.40 37.87 -2.94
N VAL A 222 7.71 39.06 -2.43
CA VAL A 222 8.30 40.15 -3.22
C VAL A 222 9.67 39.70 -3.70
N ARG A 223 9.80 39.44 -5.00
CA ARG A 223 11.06 39.08 -5.63
C ARG A 223 11.73 40.36 -6.13
N PRO A 224 13.02 40.59 -5.84
CA PRO A 224 13.73 41.73 -6.40
C PRO A 224 13.71 41.65 -7.93
N GLU A 225 13.66 42.82 -8.59
CA GLU A 225 13.75 42.84 -10.04
C GLU A 225 15.11 42.26 -10.49
N PRO A 226 15.14 41.37 -11.49
CA PRO A 226 16.39 40.83 -11.99
C PRO A 226 17.30 41.95 -12.53
N ALA A 227 18.59 41.93 -12.20
CA ALA A 227 19.54 42.95 -12.65
C ALA A 227 19.70 43.04 -14.18
N ASN A 228 19.31 41.99 -14.90
CA ASN A 228 19.34 41.90 -16.37
C ASN A 228 18.00 42.25 -17.04
N LYS A 229 17.05 42.81 -16.30
CA LYS A 229 15.78 43.27 -16.85
C LYS A 229 16.04 44.53 -17.68
N LEU A 230 15.64 44.49 -18.96
CA LEU A 230 15.76 45.64 -19.86
C LEU A 230 14.99 46.85 -19.30
N SER A 231 15.64 48.01 -19.32
CA SER A 231 15.04 49.28 -18.89
C SER A 231 13.89 49.67 -19.83
N LYS A 232 13.07 50.64 -19.41
CA LYS A 232 11.99 51.15 -20.27
C LYS A 232 12.54 51.80 -21.55
N GLU A 233 13.66 52.50 -21.43
CA GLU A 233 14.33 53.16 -22.57
C GLU A 233 14.87 52.13 -23.56
N GLU A 234 15.46 51.02 -23.08
CA GLU A 234 15.93 49.94 -23.93
C GLU A 234 14.78 49.22 -24.65
N GLN A 235 13.65 49.03 -23.96
CA GLN A 235 12.44 48.45 -24.57
C GLN A 235 11.85 49.36 -25.65
N GLU A 236 11.79 50.67 -25.39
CA GLU A 236 11.31 51.66 -26.37
C GLU A 236 12.21 51.74 -27.60
N LYS A 237 13.53 51.63 -27.40
CA LYS A 237 14.51 51.55 -28.51
C LYS A 237 14.33 50.30 -29.37
N ILE A 238 14.00 49.16 -28.75
CA ILE A 238 13.68 47.93 -29.48
C ILE A 238 12.39 48.10 -30.29
N LEU A 239 11.35 48.68 -29.69
CA LEU A 239 10.07 48.95 -30.36
C LEU A 239 10.22 49.92 -31.54
N SER A 240 10.94 51.02 -31.36
CA SER A 240 11.16 52.00 -32.44
C SER A 240 11.99 51.40 -33.58
N THR A 241 12.97 50.55 -33.25
CA THR A 241 13.74 49.81 -34.27
C THR A 241 12.84 48.86 -35.06
N CYS A 242 12.03 48.04 -34.37
CA CYS A 242 11.12 47.11 -35.04
C CYS A 242 10.05 47.79 -35.90
N ASN A 243 9.58 48.97 -35.49
CA ASN A 243 8.56 49.75 -36.20
C ASN A 243 9.15 50.76 -37.21
N SER A 244 10.47 50.75 -37.42
CA SER A 244 11.09 51.58 -38.46
C SER A 244 10.72 51.06 -39.85
N ALA A 245 10.64 51.95 -40.85
CA ALA A 245 10.30 51.58 -42.24
C ALA A 245 11.19 50.46 -42.81
N ARG A 246 12.42 50.32 -42.30
CA ARG A 246 13.36 49.26 -42.69
C ARG A 246 12.97 47.89 -42.14
N TYR A 247 12.39 47.82 -40.95
CA TYR A 247 12.19 46.59 -40.19
C TYR A 247 10.72 46.25 -39.90
N GLU A 248 9.78 47.18 -40.16
CA GLU A 248 8.34 47.04 -39.86
C GLU A 248 7.71 45.77 -40.42
N SER A 249 8.22 45.28 -41.56
CA SER A 249 7.72 44.09 -42.24
C SER A 249 8.59 42.84 -42.04
N LEU A 250 9.67 42.92 -41.25
CA LEU A 250 10.57 41.78 -40.99
C LEU A 250 10.32 41.15 -39.60
N PRO A 251 10.54 39.84 -39.42
CA PRO A 251 10.47 39.20 -38.10
C PRO A 251 11.74 39.47 -37.29
N PRO A 252 11.69 39.40 -35.94
CA PRO A 252 12.88 39.54 -35.10
C PRO A 252 14.04 38.61 -35.47
N SER A 253 13.75 37.42 -36.00
CA SER A 253 14.76 36.47 -36.51
C SER A 253 15.55 36.97 -37.73
N GLN A 254 15.09 38.02 -38.41
CA GLN A 254 15.83 38.70 -39.48
C GLN A 254 16.39 40.05 -39.02
N ILE A 255 15.63 40.78 -38.19
CA ILE A 255 16.04 42.09 -37.67
C ILE A 255 17.32 41.96 -36.85
N VAL A 256 17.37 41.02 -35.89
CA VAL A 256 18.51 40.90 -34.97
C VAL A 256 19.81 40.51 -35.70
N PRO A 257 19.85 39.51 -36.60
CA PRO A 257 21.06 39.24 -37.39
C PRO A 257 21.50 40.42 -38.26
N THR A 258 20.56 41.10 -38.92
CA THR A 258 20.89 42.29 -39.75
C THR A 258 21.55 43.39 -38.92
N MET A 259 21.07 43.62 -37.69
CA MET A 259 21.69 44.58 -36.78
C MET A 259 23.06 44.12 -36.29
N LEU A 260 23.22 42.82 -36.01
CA LEU A 260 24.50 42.24 -35.60
C LEU A 260 25.57 42.38 -36.70
N ASP A 261 25.19 42.17 -37.96
CA ASP A 261 26.07 42.36 -39.12
C ASP A 261 26.54 43.82 -39.25
N GLU A 262 25.74 44.78 -38.76
CA GLU A 262 26.05 46.21 -38.70
C GLU A 262 26.78 46.62 -37.42
N GLY A 263 27.11 45.67 -36.54
CA GLY A 263 27.77 45.92 -35.26
C GLY A 263 26.85 46.50 -34.18
N LEU A 264 25.53 46.45 -34.37
CA LEU A 264 24.53 46.96 -33.43
C LEU A 264 23.87 45.82 -32.65
N TYR A 265 23.87 45.92 -31.32
CA TYR A 265 23.18 44.97 -30.45
C TYR A 265 22.32 45.69 -29.42
N LEU A 266 21.02 45.36 -29.40
CA LEU A 266 20.07 45.86 -28.40
C LEU A 266 19.69 44.76 -27.39
N ALA A 267 19.29 43.59 -27.88
CA ALA A 267 18.94 42.43 -27.05
C ALA A 267 18.85 41.15 -27.92
N SER A 268 18.74 40.00 -27.25
CA SER A 268 18.50 38.71 -27.92
C SER A 268 17.15 38.67 -28.68
N GLU A 269 17.05 37.80 -29.69
CA GLU A 269 15.80 37.55 -30.44
C GLU A 269 14.61 37.25 -29.51
N SER A 270 14.81 36.42 -28.49
CA SER A 270 13.75 36.10 -27.52
C SER A 270 13.26 37.31 -26.75
N SER A 271 14.14 38.29 -26.46
CA SER A 271 13.76 39.56 -25.85
C SER A 271 12.92 40.42 -26.79
N PHE A 272 13.28 40.49 -28.08
CA PHE A 272 12.48 41.17 -29.09
C PHE A 272 11.08 40.58 -29.19
N TYR A 273 10.95 39.26 -29.33
CA TYR A 273 9.65 38.59 -29.36
C TYR A 273 8.83 38.86 -28.10
N ARG A 274 9.44 38.81 -26.91
CA ARG A 274 8.75 39.08 -25.64
C ARG A 274 8.23 40.51 -25.54
N ILE A 275 9.02 41.50 -25.99
CA ILE A 275 8.63 42.92 -25.98
C ILE A 275 7.50 43.15 -26.99
N LEU A 276 7.67 42.69 -28.24
CA LEU A 276 6.62 42.82 -29.25
C LEU A 276 5.32 42.13 -28.82
N LYS A 277 5.39 40.97 -28.15
CA LYS A 277 4.23 40.30 -27.58
C LYS A 277 3.54 41.14 -26.50
N ALA A 278 4.32 41.75 -25.60
CA ALA A 278 3.79 42.57 -24.51
C ALA A 278 3.08 43.84 -25.03
N HIS A 279 3.51 44.34 -26.19
CA HIS A 279 2.91 45.50 -26.87
C HIS A 279 1.91 45.11 -27.98
N ASP A 280 1.52 43.83 -28.05
CA ASP A 280 0.58 43.29 -29.04
C ASP A 280 0.98 43.54 -30.52
N GLN A 281 2.27 43.58 -30.82
CA GLN A 281 2.81 43.81 -32.18
C GLN A 281 3.23 42.52 -32.92
N LEU A 282 3.00 41.34 -32.33
CA LEU A 282 3.23 40.03 -32.98
C LEU A 282 1.98 39.55 -33.71
N HIS A 283 1.54 40.29 -34.72
CA HIS A 283 0.41 39.88 -35.54
C HIS A 283 0.82 38.82 -36.57
N HIS A 284 -0.11 37.91 -36.88
CA HIS A 284 0.09 36.89 -37.90
C HIS A 284 0.22 37.55 -39.28
N ARG A 285 1.37 37.40 -39.93
CA ARG A 285 1.60 37.90 -41.30
C ARG A 285 1.20 36.80 -42.29
N GLY A 286 -0.07 36.80 -42.69
CA GLY A 286 -0.58 35.90 -43.73
C GLY A 286 -2.11 35.92 -43.83
N GLN A 287 -2.66 35.58 -45.00
CA GLN A 287 -4.11 35.44 -45.22
C GLN A 287 -4.72 34.17 -44.60
N SER A 288 -3.92 33.36 -43.90
CA SER A 288 -4.38 32.14 -43.25
C SER A 288 -5.32 32.48 -42.09
N HIS A 289 -6.57 32.03 -42.21
CA HIS A 289 -7.55 32.15 -41.14
C HIS A 289 -7.05 31.48 -39.86
N ALA A 290 -7.43 32.06 -38.71
CA ALA A 290 -7.25 31.43 -37.42
C ALA A 290 -7.85 30.00 -37.43
N PRO A 291 -7.18 29.01 -36.81
CA PRO A 291 -7.70 27.64 -36.73
C PRO A 291 -9.09 27.65 -36.11
N LYS A 292 -10.11 27.25 -36.88
CA LYS A 292 -11.46 27.07 -36.34
C LYS A 292 -11.52 25.72 -35.63
N PRO A 293 -12.24 25.60 -34.50
CA PRO A 293 -12.44 24.31 -33.84
C PRO A 293 -13.12 23.35 -34.82
N SER A 294 -12.45 22.23 -35.12
CA SER A 294 -12.97 21.17 -35.97
C SER A 294 -13.99 20.34 -35.18
N ARG A 295 -15.00 19.77 -35.85
CA ARG A 295 -15.90 18.76 -35.25
C ARG A 295 -15.09 17.62 -34.62
N GLU A 296 -15.63 17.02 -33.55
CA GLU A 296 -15.06 15.81 -32.96
C GLU A 296 -15.08 14.67 -34.00
N ALA A 297 -14.00 13.88 -34.03
CA ALA A 297 -13.89 12.78 -34.96
C ALA A 297 -14.86 11.66 -34.58
N THR A 298 -15.50 11.02 -35.56
CA THR A 298 -16.33 9.85 -35.30
C THR A 298 -15.44 8.70 -34.82
N THR A 299 -15.75 8.18 -33.63
CA THR A 299 -15.02 7.08 -33.02
C THR A 299 -15.76 5.77 -33.27
N HIS A 300 -15.08 4.80 -33.87
CA HIS A 300 -15.57 3.42 -33.98
C HIS A 300 -14.62 2.49 -33.25
N HIS A 301 -15.19 1.44 -32.64
CA HIS A 301 -14.46 0.42 -31.89
C HIS A 301 -14.64 -0.93 -32.56
N ALA A 302 -13.57 -1.69 -32.65
CA ALA A 302 -13.57 -3.07 -33.13
C ALA A 302 -12.98 -4.00 -32.06
N SER A 303 -13.81 -4.89 -31.55
CA SER A 303 -13.49 -6.00 -30.64
C SER A 303 -13.10 -7.28 -31.38
N GLY A 304 -13.45 -7.39 -32.67
CA GLY A 304 -13.20 -8.58 -33.49
C GLY A 304 -12.89 -8.25 -34.96
N PRO A 305 -12.50 -9.27 -35.74
CA PRO A 305 -12.36 -9.14 -37.18
C PRO A 305 -13.72 -8.84 -37.84
N CYS A 306 -13.70 -8.16 -38.98
CA CYS A 306 -14.88 -7.85 -39.80
C CYS A 306 -15.93 -6.92 -39.16
N GLU A 307 -15.57 -6.19 -38.09
CA GLU A 307 -16.42 -5.16 -37.48
C GLU A 307 -16.13 -3.75 -38.01
N LEU A 308 -14.85 -3.46 -38.32
CA LEU A 308 -14.41 -2.16 -38.81
C LEU A 308 -13.27 -2.31 -39.84
N TRP A 309 -13.53 -1.87 -41.06
CA TRP A 309 -12.53 -1.78 -42.12
C TRP A 309 -12.18 -0.33 -42.39
N SER A 310 -10.91 -0.08 -42.72
CA SER A 310 -10.42 1.17 -43.29
C SER A 310 -10.02 0.89 -44.72
N TRP A 311 -10.33 1.79 -45.65
CA TRP A 311 -9.89 1.64 -47.03
C TRP A 311 -9.47 2.96 -47.63
N ASP A 312 -8.62 2.87 -48.64
CA ASP A 312 -8.09 4.02 -49.36
C ASP A 312 -7.48 3.58 -50.71
N ILE A 313 -7.15 4.55 -51.55
CA ILE A 313 -6.57 4.37 -52.88
C ILE A 313 -5.19 5.02 -52.90
N THR A 314 -4.20 4.32 -53.47
CA THR A 314 -2.87 4.90 -53.69
C THR A 314 -2.39 4.75 -55.12
N TYR A 315 -1.64 5.75 -55.59
CA TYR A 315 -1.05 5.74 -56.92
C TYR A 315 0.20 4.86 -56.98
N LEU A 316 0.23 4.00 -57.99
CA LEU A 316 1.38 3.23 -58.43
C LEU A 316 1.90 3.86 -59.72
N ALA A 317 3.12 4.40 -59.71
CA ALA A 317 3.70 5.00 -60.91
C ALA A 317 3.93 3.94 -61.99
N SER A 318 3.59 4.26 -63.24
CA SER A 318 4.03 3.48 -64.41
C SER A 318 5.46 3.86 -64.80
N THR A 319 6.12 3.04 -65.60
CA THR A 319 7.35 3.44 -66.31
C THR A 319 7.10 4.57 -67.33
N VAL A 320 5.84 4.78 -67.73
CA VAL A 320 5.43 5.90 -68.58
C VAL A 320 5.12 7.12 -67.70
N ARG A 321 5.86 8.21 -67.92
CA ARG A 321 5.70 9.45 -67.15
C ARG A 321 4.27 10.01 -67.29
N GLY A 322 3.64 10.27 -66.14
CA GLY A 322 2.27 10.82 -66.09
C GLY A 322 1.17 9.76 -66.15
N GLN A 323 1.51 8.49 -66.35
CA GLN A 323 0.58 7.37 -66.24
C GLN A 323 0.69 6.71 -64.87
N PHE A 324 -0.46 6.41 -64.26
CA PHE A 324 -0.54 5.76 -62.96
C PHE A 324 -1.51 4.59 -63.00
N TYR A 325 -1.26 3.61 -62.15
CA TYR A 325 -2.25 2.60 -61.77
C TYR A 325 -2.75 2.92 -60.36
N TYR A 326 -3.97 2.50 -60.07
CA TYR A 326 -4.68 2.83 -58.84
C TYR A 326 -4.88 1.57 -58.02
N LEU A 327 -4.19 1.50 -56.88
CA LEU A 327 -4.29 0.39 -55.94
C LEU A 327 -5.33 0.72 -54.88
N TYR A 328 -6.41 -0.06 -54.89
CA TYR A 328 -7.45 -0.06 -53.88
C TYR A 328 -7.07 -1.04 -52.79
N MET A 329 -7.12 -0.65 -51.52
CA MET A 329 -6.84 -1.56 -50.41
C MET A 329 -7.85 -1.38 -49.28
N PHE A 330 -8.35 -2.51 -48.78
CA PHE A 330 -9.19 -2.61 -47.60
C PHE A 330 -8.40 -3.32 -46.50
N GLU A 331 -8.27 -2.66 -45.35
CA GLU A 331 -7.61 -3.16 -44.16
C GLU A 331 -8.63 -3.36 -43.03
N ASP A 332 -8.60 -4.52 -42.40
CA ASP A 332 -9.32 -4.76 -41.15
C ASP A 332 -8.59 -4.08 -39.99
N VAL A 333 -9.25 -3.12 -39.33
CA VAL A 333 -8.61 -2.26 -38.32
C VAL A 333 -8.22 -3.04 -37.06
N TYR A 334 -8.96 -4.09 -36.71
CA TYR A 334 -8.70 -4.92 -35.54
C TYR A 334 -7.44 -5.78 -35.72
N SER A 335 -7.36 -6.47 -36.86
CA SER A 335 -6.33 -7.47 -37.15
C SER A 335 -5.17 -6.95 -37.99
N ARG A 336 -5.28 -5.74 -38.54
CA ARG A 336 -4.38 -5.17 -39.56
C ARG A 336 -4.36 -5.93 -40.87
N LYS A 337 -5.23 -6.93 -41.07
CA LYS A 337 -5.19 -7.79 -42.26
C LYS A 337 -5.66 -7.00 -43.47
N ILE A 338 -4.95 -7.11 -44.57
CA ILE A 338 -5.44 -6.64 -45.87
C ILE A 338 -6.51 -7.64 -46.32
N VAL A 339 -7.77 -7.24 -46.16
CA VAL A 339 -8.97 -8.05 -46.47
C VAL A 339 -9.45 -7.83 -47.89
N GLY A 340 -8.89 -6.87 -48.61
CA GLY A 340 -9.24 -6.57 -49.99
C GLY A 340 -8.17 -5.78 -50.71
N TYR A 341 -7.89 -6.12 -51.96
CA TYR A 341 -7.02 -5.32 -52.82
C TYR A 341 -7.31 -5.56 -54.29
N GLU A 342 -7.09 -4.55 -55.13
CA GLU A 342 -7.09 -4.67 -56.59
C GLU A 342 -6.38 -3.48 -57.22
N VAL A 343 -5.81 -3.67 -58.41
CA VAL A 343 -5.18 -2.59 -59.17
C VAL A 343 -5.95 -2.34 -60.46
N TYR A 344 -6.25 -1.07 -60.74
CA TYR A 344 -6.97 -0.61 -61.93
C TYR A 344 -6.22 0.51 -62.67
N GLU A 345 -6.61 0.77 -63.92
CA GLU A 345 -6.04 1.84 -64.74
C GLU A 345 -6.73 3.20 -64.53
N VAL A 346 -7.93 3.19 -63.94
CA VAL A 346 -8.71 4.39 -63.65
C VAL A 346 -9.35 4.27 -62.27
N GLU A 347 -9.56 5.42 -61.62
CA GLU A 347 -10.36 5.46 -60.41
C GLU A 347 -11.85 5.41 -60.74
N SER A 348 -12.56 4.41 -60.21
CA SER A 348 -14.02 4.31 -60.30
C SER A 348 -14.63 3.83 -58.99
N GLY A 349 -15.80 4.38 -58.65
CA GLY A 349 -16.64 3.91 -57.55
C GLY A 349 -17.21 2.51 -57.82
N ASP A 350 -17.42 2.13 -59.08
CA ASP A 350 -17.94 0.80 -59.45
C ASP A 350 -16.91 -0.30 -59.15
N TYR A 351 -15.63 0.00 -59.37
CA TYR A 351 -14.53 -0.89 -59.01
C TYR A 351 -14.38 -1.05 -57.49
N ALA A 352 -14.56 0.03 -56.73
CA ALA A 352 -14.60 -0.04 -55.26
C ALA A 352 -15.77 -0.91 -54.78
N ALA A 353 -16.96 -0.69 -55.33
CA ALA A 353 -18.19 -1.40 -55.00
C ALA A 353 -18.08 -2.91 -55.28
N GLY A 354 -17.58 -3.28 -56.47
CA GLY A 354 -17.33 -4.68 -56.82
C GLY A 354 -16.25 -5.34 -55.97
N LEU A 355 -15.17 -4.60 -55.63
CA LEU A 355 -14.14 -5.10 -54.73
C LEU A 355 -14.70 -5.33 -53.32
N LEU A 356 -15.44 -4.39 -52.74
CA LEU A 356 -16.08 -4.53 -51.44
C LEU A 356 -16.93 -5.81 -51.36
N GLN A 357 -17.81 -6.03 -52.36
CA GLN A 357 -18.65 -7.24 -52.40
C GLN A 357 -17.81 -8.53 -52.41
N ARG A 358 -16.74 -8.59 -53.22
CA ARG A 358 -15.83 -9.74 -53.26
C ARG A 358 -15.13 -9.97 -51.91
N CYS A 359 -14.72 -8.90 -51.23
CA CYS A 359 -14.07 -8.97 -49.93
C CYS A 359 -15.01 -9.51 -48.85
N LEU A 360 -16.24 -9.00 -48.79
CA LEU A 360 -17.24 -9.49 -47.83
C LEU A 360 -17.54 -10.98 -48.01
N LEU A 361 -17.62 -11.44 -49.26
CA LEU A 361 -17.81 -12.86 -49.57
C LEU A 361 -16.60 -13.70 -49.13
N ARG A 362 -15.38 -13.24 -49.45
CA ARG A 362 -14.14 -13.95 -49.12
C ARG A 362 -13.92 -14.06 -47.61
N GLU A 363 -14.21 -12.99 -46.88
CA GLU A 363 -14.09 -12.92 -45.42
C GLU A 363 -15.34 -13.47 -44.69
N GLN A 364 -16.33 -13.96 -45.44
CA GLN A 364 -17.56 -14.58 -44.93
C GLN A 364 -18.36 -13.66 -43.97
N CYS A 365 -18.37 -12.35 -44.26
CA CYS A 365 -19.00 -11.33 -43.41
C CYS A 365 -20.12 -10.51 -44.11
N LEU A 366 -20.68 -11.03 -45.21
CA LEU A 366 -21.72 -10.39 -46.04
C LEU A 366 -23.00 -9.96 -45.28
N HIS A 367 -23.23 -10.44 -44.06
CA HIS A 367 -24.40 -10.11 -43.25
C HIS A 367 -24.04 -9.68 -41.81
N GLN A 368 -22.76 -9.37 -41.59
CA GLN A 368 -22.30 -8.88 -40.29
C GLN A 368 -22.34 -7.35 -40.27
N PRO A 369 -22.61 -6.73 -39.11
CA PRO A 369 -22.55 -5.28 -38.98
C PRO A 369 -21.10 -4.81 -39.17
N LEU A 370 -20.76 -4.38 -40.39
CA LEU A 370 -19.46 -3.85 -40.74
C LEU A 370 -19.54 -2.34 -40.89
N VAL A 371 -18.60 -1.63 -40.26
CA VAL A 371 -18.33 -0.21 -40.56
C VAL A 371 -17.20 -0.13 -41.57
N LEU A 372 -17.40 0.59 -42.67
CA LEU A 372 -16.35 0.91 -43.63
C LEU A 372 -15.96 2.38 -43.50
N HIS A 373 -14.75 2.61 -43.00
CA HIS A 373 -14.17 3.94 -42.85
C HIS A 373 -13.30 4.33 -44.05
N SER A 374 -13.48 5.55 -44.54
CA SER A 374 -12.70 6.09 -45.66
C SER A 374 -12.41 7.58 -45.50
N ASP A 375 -11.53 8.08 -46.34
CA ASP A 375 -11.36 9.50 -46.50
C ASP A 375 -12.52 10.13 -47.31
N ASN A 376 -12.35 11.40 -47.69
CA ASN A 376 -13.33 12.19 -48.43
C ASN A 376 -13.10 12.23 -49.95
N GLY A 377 -12.29 11.32 -50.51
CA GLY A 377 -11.97 11.26 -51.94
C GLY A 377 -13.18 11.06 -52.85
N ALA A 378 -13.02 11.39 -54.13
CA ALA A 378 -14.11 11.29 -55.11
C ALA A 378 -14.65 9.86 -55.28
N PRO A 379 -13.81 8.81 -55.38
CA PRO A 379 -14.29 7.42 -55.45
C PRO A 379 -15.04 6.98 -54.19
N MET A 380 -14.61 7.48 -53.02
CA MET A 380 -15.19 7.16 -51.71
C MET A 380 -16.59 7.77 -51.56
N LYS A 381 -16.84 8.91 -52.21
CA LYS A 381 -18.14 9.60 -52.23
C LYS A 381 -19.04 9.24 -53.40
N ALA A 382 -18.59 8.34 -54.28
CA ALA A 382 -19.37 7.95 -55.45
C ALA A 382 -20.72 7.36 -55.03
N GLN A 383 -21.79 7.77 -55.73
CA GLN A 383 -23.15 7.31 -55.42
C GLN A 383 -23.30 5.80 -55.58
N THR A 384 -22.59 5.19 -56.55
CA THR A 384 -22.56 3.73 -56.72
C THR A 384 -22.01 3.02 -55.49
N MET A 385 -20.90 3.52 -54.92
CA MET A 385 -20.28 2.92 -53.74
C MET A 385 -21.23 3.02 -52.53
N LYS A 386 -21.88 4.18 -52.36
CA LYS A 386 -22.88 4.37 -51.29
C LYS A 386 -24.07 3.42 -51.42
N ALA A 387 -24.67 3.33 -52.61
CA ALA A 387 -25.79 2.44 -52.87
C ALA A 387 -25.40 0.97 -52.63
N LYS A 388 -24.18 0.57 -53.03
CA LYS A 388 -23.68 -0.79 -52.80
C LYS A 388 -23.45 -1.08 -51.32
N MET A 389 -22.94 -0.13 -50.54
CA MET A 389 -22.81 -0.29 -49.09
C MET A 389 -24.17 -0.47 -48.42
N GLU A 390 -25.19 0.30 -48.83
CA GLU A 390 -26.57 0.17 -48.35
C GLU A 390 -27.17 -1.21 -48.70
N GLU A 391 -26.98 -1.68 -49.94
CA GLU A 391 -27.42 -3.02 -50.39
C GLU A 391 -26.78 -4.15 -49.55
N LEU A 392 -25.50 -4.00 -49.21
CA LEU A 392 -24.71 -5.01 -48.50
C LEU A 392 -24.80 -4.88 -46.96
N GLY A 393 -25.57 -3.91 -46.44
CA GLY A 393 -25.70 -3.67 -45.00
C GLY A 393 -24.44 -3.09 -44.33
N VAL A 394 -23.54 -2.48 -45.09
CA VAL A 394 -22.29 -1.87 -44.61
C VAL A 394 -22.55 -0.41 -44.20
N THR A 395 -22.13 -0.04 -42.99
CA THR A 395 -22.28 1.33 -42.49
C THR A 395 -21.11 2.21 -42.93
N PRO A 396 -21.33 3.28 -43.70
CA PRO A 396 -20.24 4.16 -44.12
C PRO A 396 -19.79 5.08 -42.97
N SER A 397 -18.48 5.29 -42.87
CA SER A 397 -17.84 6.25 -41.97
C SER A 397 -16.81 7.07 -42.75
N TYR A 398 -16.78 8.39 -42.56
CA TYR A 398 -15.90 9.28 -43.31
C TYR A 398 -15.02 10.12 -42.38
N SER A 399 -13.79 10.41 -42.83
CA SER A 399 -12.91 11.37 -42.15
C SER A 399 -13.53 12.76 -42.07
N ARG A 400 -13.01 13.61 -41.19
CA ARG A 400 -13.43 15.02 -41.18
C ARG A 400 -12.92 15.73 -42.44
N PRO A 401 -13.68 16.69 -42.99
CA PRO A 401 -13.22 17.48 -44.12
C PRO A 401 -11.88 18.14 -43.82
N ARG A 402 -10.90 17.95 -44.71
CA ARG A 402 -9.55 18.56 -44.67
C ARG A 402 -8.67 18.10 -43.50
N VAL A 403 -8.87 16.87 -43.01
CA VAL A 403 -7.99 16.22 -42.01
C VAL A 403 -7.52 14.87 -42.55
N SER A 404 -6.26 14.77 -42.97
CA SER A 404 -5.66 13.51 -43.44
C SER A 404 -5.51 12.47 -42.33
N ASN A 405 -5.23 12.94 -41.10
CA ASN A 405 -4.90 12.10 -39.95
C ASN A 405 -6.02 11.15 -39.49
N ASP A 406 -7.26 11.33 -39.96
CA ASP A 406 -8.40 10.51 -39.54
C ASP A 406 -8.40 9.12 -40.22
N ASN A 407 -7.60 8.88 -41.29
CA ASN A 407 -7.43 7.57 -41.95
C ASN A 407 -6.04 6.94 -41.72
N ALA A 408 -5.50 7.08 -40.50
CA ALA A 408 -4.11 6.73 -40.17
C ALA A 408 -3.70 5.26 -40.42
N PHE A 409 -4.67 4.33 -40.50
CA PHE A 409 -4.40 2.91 -40.74
C PHE A 409 -3.99 2.63 -42.18
N SER A 410 -4.84 3.04 -43.13
CA SER A 410 -4.52 2.97 -44.56
C SER A 410 -3.23 3.72 -44.90
N GLU A 411 -2.99 4.90 -44.31
CA GLU A 411 -1.73 5.64 -44.50
C GLU A 411 -0.50 4.85 -43.99
N SER A 412 -0.60 4.24 -42.81
CA SER A 412 0.49 3.42 -42.24
C SER A 412 0.76 2.17 -43.09
N LEU A 413 -0.30 1.56 -43.63
CA LEU A 413 -0.23 0.43 -44.53
C LEU A 413 0.47 0.81 -45.85
N PHE A 414 0.09 1.92 -46.49
CA PHE A 414 0.75 2.39 -47.71
C PHE A 414 2.20 2.78 -47.48
N LYS A 415 2.53 3.35 -46.32
CA LYS A 415 3.93 3.58 -45.95
C LYS A 415 4.70 2.26 -45.90
N THR A 416 4.13 1.24 -45.28
CA THR A 416 4.74 -0.10 -45.23
C THR A 416 4.94 -0.67 -46.62
N LEU A 417 3.97 -0.50 -47.53
CA LEU A 417 4.03 -0.94 -48.92
C LEU A 417 5.14 -0.23 -49.71
N LYS A 418 5.23 1.11 -49.64
CA LYS A 418 6.17 1.91 -50.44
C LYS A 418 7.61 1.92 -49.92
N TYR A 419 7.82 1.57 -48.65
CA TYR A 419 9.17 1.53 -48.04
C TYR A 419 9.84 0.14 -48.13
N ARG A 420 9.21 -0.82 -48.81
CA ARG A 420 9.83 -2.14 -49.04
C ARG A 420 11.01 -2.00 -50.01
N PRO A 421 12.13 -2.70 -49.77
CA PRO A 421 13.27 -2.71 -50.69
C PRO A 421 12.91 -3.15 -52.11
N GLU A 422 11.90 -4.02 -52.24
CA GLU A 422 11.42 -4.55 -53.53
C GLU A 422 10.43 -3.61 -54.24
N TRP A 423 10.14 -2.43 -53.67
CA TRP A 423 9.29 -1.43 -54.29
C TRP A 423 9.93 -0.91 -55.59
N PRO A 424 9.21 -0.95 -56.74
CA PRO A 424 9.76 -0.49 -58.00
C PRO A 424 9.74 1.03 -58.08
N SER A 425 10.79 1.68 -57.57
CA SER A 425 10.93 3.14 -57.58
C SER A 425 10.93 3.76 -58.98
N SER A 426 11.30 2.99 -60.01
CA SER A 426 11.21 3.39 -61.42
C SER A 426 9.82 3.25 -62.04
N GLY A 427 8.84 2.79 -61.27
CA GLY A 427 7.49 2.50 -61.72
C GLY A 427 7.30 1.06 -62.26
N PHE A 428 6.03 0.69 -62.45
CA PHE A 428 5.59 -0.60 -62.96
C PHE A 428 5.51 -0.60 -64.49
N LYS A 429 5.97 -1.68 -65.13
CA LYS A 429 5.99 -1.80 -66.60
C LYS A 429 4.61 -2.01 -67.21
N SER A 430 3.70 -2.65 -66.47
CA SER A 430 2.36 -2.98 -66.92
C SER A 430 1.40 -3.13 -65.74
N LEU A 431 0.09 -3.06 -66.01
CA LEU A 431 -0.95 -3.33 -65.02
C LEU A 431 -0.81 -4.73 -64.41
N SER A 432 -0.49 -5.73 -65.24
CA SER A 432 -0.26 -7.11 -64.79
C SER A 432 0.94 -7.23 -63.86
N ASP A 433 2.02 -6.47 -64.10
CA ASP A 433 3.17 -6.43 -63.21
C ASP A 433 2.82 -5.79 -61.86
N ALA A 434 2.06 -4.70 -61.88
CA ALA A 434 1.55 -4.07 -60.66
C ALA A 434 0.69 -5.05 -59.85
N ARG A 435 -0.27 -5.72 -60.48
CA ARG A 435 -1.13 -6.74 -59.83
C ARG A 435 -0.31 -7.86 -59.20
N ARG A 436 0.63 -8.45 -59.95
CA ARG A 436 1.50 -9.54 -59.44
C ARG A 436 2.38 -9.08 -58.27
N TRP A 437 2.89 -7.86 -58.32
CA TRP A 437 3.71 -7.34 -57.23
C TRP A 437 2.87 -7.11 -55.97
N VAL A 438 1.69 -6.49 -56.12
CA VAL A 438 0.77 -6.24 -55.00
C VAL A 438 0.31 -7.56 -54.39
N ASP A 439 -0.01 -8.56 -55.19
CA ASP A 439 -0.41 -9.89 -54.72
C ASP A 439 0.66 -10.54 -53.82
N ARG A 440 1.92 -10.52 -54.26
CA ARG A 440 3.05 -10.99 -53.44
C ARG A 440 3.21 -10.17 -52.16
N PHE A 441 3.08 -8.84 -52.26
CA PHE A 441 3.15 -7.97 -51.09
C PHE A 441 2.06 -8.29 -50.06
N VAL A 442 0.81 -8.46 -50.50
CA VAL A 442 -0.32 -8.73 -49.61
C VAL A 442 -0.17 -10.10 -48.95
N THR A 443 0.27 -11.11 -49.71
CA THR A 443 0.54 -12.45 -49.18
C THR A 443 1.58 -12.39 -48.08
N TRP A 444 2.73 -11.75 -48.34
CA TRP A 444 3.78 -11.53 -47.35
C TRP A 444 3.29 -10.73 -46.14
N TYR A 445 2.58 -9.62 -46.38
CA TYR A 445 2.12 -8.74 -45.31
C TYR A 445 1.14 -9.45 -44.38
N ASN A 446 0.19 -10.22 -44.93
CA ASN A 446 -0.80 -10.92 -44.14
C ASN A 446 -0.20 -12.12 -43.38
N THR A 447 0.72 -12.87 -43.99
CA THR A 447 1.13 -14.20 -43.49
C THR A 447 2.53 -14.29 -42.90
N GLU A 448 3.43 -13.35 -43.22
CA GLU A 448 4.82 -13.37 -42.79
C GLU A 448 5.21 -12.14 -41.94
N HIS A 449 4.72 -10.96 -42.33
CA HIS A 449 5.07 -9.70 -41.67
C HIS A 449 4.62 -9.69 -40.20
N LYS A 450 5.57 -9.55 -39.27
CA LYS A 450 5.28 -9.46 -37.84
C LYS A 450 4.95 -8.01 -37.46
N HIS A 451 3.67 -7.72 -37.33
CA HIS A 451 3.18 -6.36 -37.15
C HIS A 451 3.41 -5.86 -35.71
N SER A 452 4.07 -4.70 -35.56
CA SER A 452 4.51 -4.20 -34.26
C SER A 452 3.34 -3.87 -33.30
N LYS A 453 2.24 -3.33 -33.83
CA LYS A 453 1.01 -3.06 -33.07
C LYS A 453 0.26 -4.31 -32.63
N LEU A 454 0.57 -5.47 -33.22
CA LEU A 454 -0.02 -6.76 -32.89
C LEU A 454 0.93 -7.61 -32.04
N ARG A 455 1.83 -6.99 -31.27
CA ARG A 455 2.86 -7.71 -30.52
C ARG A 455 3.66 -8.70 -31.39
N PHE A 456 3.87 -8.34 -32.66
CA PHE A 456 4.65 -9.10 -33.62
C PHE A 456 4.06 -10.48 -33.95
N VAL A 457 2.74 -10.66 -33.86
CA VAL A 457 2.06 -11.69 -34.65
C VAL A 457 1.76 -11.16 -36.05
N THR A 458 1.42 -12.03 -36.99
CA THR A 458 1.04 -11.61 -38.34
C THR A 458 -0.41 -11.14 -38.35
N PRO A 459 -0.80 -10.25 -39.28
CA PRO A 459 -2.19 -9.86 -39.44
C PRO A 459 -3.15 -11.06 -39.59
N GLN A 460 -2.79 -12.08 -40.37
CA GLN A 460 -3.61 -13.29 -40.54
C GLN A 460 -3.80 -14.07 -39.23
N GLN A 461 -2.73 -14.29 -38.46
CA GLN A 461 -2.77 -14.94 -37.14
C GLN A 461 -3.69 -14.20 -36.16
N ARG A 462 -3.68 -12.86 -36.16
CA ARG A 462 -4.62 -12.08 -35.34
C ARG A 462 -6.05 -12.21 -35.84
N HIS A 463 -6.24 -12.15 -37.15
CA HIS A 463 -7.56 -12.23 -37.78
C HIS A 463 -8.26 -13.57 -37.51
N THR A 464 -7.50 -14.66 -37.42
CA THR A 464 -7.99 -16.02 -37.14
C THR A 464 -8.01 -16.38 -35.65
N GLY A 465 -7.51 -15.51 -34.77
CA GLY A 465 -7.45 -15.74 -33.32
C GLY A 465 -6.30 -16.64 -32.84
N GLU A 466 -5.37 -17.01 -33.72
CA GLU A 466 -4.18 -17.82 -33.37
C GLU A 466 -3.17 -17.05 -32.49
N ASP A 467 -3.28 -15.72 -32.45
CA ASP A 467 -2.38 -14.84 -31.73
C ASP A 467 -2.31 -15.16 -30.24
N VAL A 468 -3.43 -15.57 -29.62
CA VAL A 468 -3.51 -15.95 -28.21
C VAL A 468 -2.54 -17.09 -27.90
N ALA A 469 -2.60 -18.18 -28.66
CA ALA A 469 -1.74 -19.35 -28.46
C ALA A 469 -0.26 -19.03 -28.74
N ILE A 470 0.00 -18.26 -29.79
CA ILE A 470 1.36 -17.85 -30.20
C ILE A 470 2.01 -16.98 -29.13
N LEU A 471 1.28 -15.99 -28.61
CA LEU A 471 1.78 -15.07 -27.61
C LEU A 471 1.99 -15.77 -26.25
N ALA A 472 1.08 -16.65 -25.85
CA ALA A 472 1.26 -17.50 -24.67
C ALA A 472 2.50 -18.42 -24.77
N GLN A 473 2.78 -18.96 -25.96
CA GLN A 473 4.01 -19.74 -26.20
C GLN A 473 5.26 -18.86 -26.10
N ARG A 474 5.24 -17.65 -26.67
CA ARG A 474 6.37 -16.70 -26.60
C ARG A 474 6.65 -16.26 -25.18
N GLN A 475 5.62 -16.02 -24.38
CA GLN A 475 5.76 -15.71 -22.97
C GLN A 475 6.53 -16.81 -22.24
N ARG A 476 6.10 -18.07 -22.40
CA ARG A 476 6.78 -19.24 -21.80
C ARG A 476 8.25 -19.33 -22.21
N VAL A 477 8.57 -19.12 -23.49
CA VAL A 477 9.96 -19.13 -23.97
C VAL A 477 10.79 -18.01 -23.33
N LEU A 478 10.25 -16.80 -23.22
CA LEU A 478 10.94 -15.67 -22.61
C LEU A 478 11.16 -15.85 -21.11
N GLU A 479 10.19 -16.42 -20.40
CA GLU A 479 10.31 -16.74 -18.99
C GLU A 479 11.37 -17.81 -18.74
N GLN A 480 11.37 -18.89 -19.52
CA GLN A 480 12.40 -19.93 -19.46
C GLN A 480 13.79 -19.36 -19.77
N ALA A 481 13.91 -18.49 -20.79
CA ALA A 481 15.19 -17.85 -21.12
C ALA A 481 15.67 -16.92 -19.99
N LYS A 482 14.76 -16.18 -19.36
CA LYS A 482 15.06 -15.32 -18.21
C LYS A 482 15.51 -16.14 -16.99
N GLN A 483 14.88 -17.28 -16.72
CA GLN A 483 15.28 -18.18 -15.64
C GLN A 483 16.68 -18.78 -15.89
N ARG A 484 17.00 -19.16 -17.13
CA ARG A 484 18.32 -19.72 -17.49
C ARG A 484 19.46 -18.71 -17.38
N THR A 485 19.21 -17.43 -17.65
CA THR A 485 20.26 -16.40 -17.59
C THR A 485 19.72 -15.08 -17.01
N PRO A 486 19.49 -15.02 -15.68
CA PRO A 486 18.87 -13.84 -15.05
C PRO A 486 19.70 -12.56 -15.22
N SER A 487 21.02 -12.67 -15.27
CA SER A 487 21.95 -11.55 -15.46
C SER A 487 21.70 -10.76 -16.75
N ARG A 488 21.17 -11.38 -17.80
CA ARG A 488 20.82 -10.71 -19.07
C ARG A 488 19.61 -9.78 -18.93
N TRP A 489 18.70 -10.06 -18.01
CA TRP A 489 17.51 -9.23 -17.76
C TRP A 489 17.71 -8.23 -16.61
N GLY A 490 18.57 -8.55 -15.64
CA GLY A 490 18.70 -7.77 -14.41
C GLY A 490 17.33 -7.65 -13.72
N GLY A 491 16.89 -6.42 -13.43
CA GLY A 491 15.56 -6.14 -12.89
C GLY A 491 14.42 -6.02 -13.91
N ARG A 492 14.70 -6.13 -15.23
CA ARG A 492 13.67 -5.88 -16.27
C ARG A 492 12.67 -7.04 -16.37
N GLN A 493 11.40 -6.70 -16.57
CA GLN A 493 10.37 -7.69 -16.91
C GLN A 493 10.59 -8.23 -18.33
N ILE A 494 9.99 -9.38 -18.64
CA ILE A 494 9.97 -9.90 -20.01
C ILE A 494 9.11 -8.99 -20.88
N ARG A 495 9.27 -9.11 -22.21
CA ARG A 495 8.44 -8.40 -23.18
C ARG A 495 6.96 -8.74 -22.96
N ASN A 496 6.08 -7.73 -23.05
CA ASN A 496 4.63 -7.97 -23.02
C ASN A 496 4.23 -8.87 -24.20
N CYS A 497 3.67 -10.04 -23.86
CA CYS A 497 3.13 -11.05 -24.74
C CYS A 497 1.65 -11.31 -24.43
N GLU A 498 0.92 -10.31 -23.95
CA GLU A 498 -0.53 -10.40 -23.80
C GLU A 498 -1.19 -10.12 -25.16
N PRO A 499 -2.30 -10.82 -25.48
CA PRO A 499 -3.10 -10.51 -26.66
C PRO A 499 -3.54 -9.05 -26.67
N VAL A 500 -3.55 -8.45 -27.85
CA VAL A 500 -4.00 -7.07 -28.00
C VAL A 500 -5.52 -7.02 -27.76
N GLY A 501 -6.00 -5.96 -27.13
CA GLY A 501 -7.44 -5.75 -26.92
C GLY A 501 -8.16 -5.19 -28.15
N PRO A 502 -9.37 -4.64 -27.95
CA PRO A 502 -10.10 -3.90 -28.98
C PRO A 502 -9.29 -2.74 -29.55
N THR A 503 -9.51 -2.43 -30.83
CA THR A 503 -8.88 -1.30 -31.52
C THR A 503 -9.90 -0.22 -31.82
N THR A 504 -9.49 1.03 -31.63
CA THR A 504 -10.32 2.20 -31.88
C THR A 504 -9.81 2.95 -33.11
N LEU A 505 -10.73 3.41 -33.97
CA LEU A 505 -10.39 4.18 -35.16
C LEU A 505 -9.74 5.53 -34.81
N ASN A 506 -10.43 6.30 -33.97
CA ASN A 506 -10.04 7.62 -33.48
C ASN A 506 -10.15 7.60 -31.95
N PRO A 507 -9.07 7.28 -31.21
CA PRO A 507 -9.15 7.21 -29.76
C PRO A 507 -9.50 8.57 -29.17
N GLU A 508 -10.51 8.62 -28.30
CA GLU A 508 -10.85 9.83 -27.57
C GLU A 508 -9.70 10.22 -26.64
N LYS A 509 -9.23 11.47 -26.74
CA LYS A 509 -8.26 12.01 -25.78
C LYS A 509 -8.89 11.97 -24.39
N SER A 510 -8.16 11.45 -23.42
CA SER A 510 -8.57 11.47 -22.02
C SER A 510 -8.78 12.91 -21.54
N ALA A 511 -9.61 13.13 -20.52
CA ALA A 511 -9.84 14.47 -19.95
C ALA A 511 -8.52 15.13 -19.49
N ALA A 512 -7.52 14.34 -19.09
CA ALA A 512 -6.19 14.82 -18.74
C ALA A 512 -5.39 15.33 -19.96
N GLU A 513 -5.52 14.70 -21.12
CA GLU A 513 -4.86 15.10 -22.37
C GLU A 513 -5.57 16.27 -23.05
N LYS A 514 -6.91 16.39 -22.88
CA LYS A 514 -7.67 17.55 -23.36
C LYS A 514 -7.31 18.84 -22.59
N ASN A 515 -6.89 18.73 -21.32
CA ASN A 515 -6.49 19.87 -20.49
C ASN A 515 -5.02 20.31 -20.70
N ALA A 516 -4.22 19.53 -21.42
CA ALA A 516 -2.79 19.78 -21.65
C ALA A 516 -2.46 20.33 -23.05
N ALA A 517 -3.45 20.39 -23.94
CA ALA A 517 -3.36 20.96 -25.30
C ALA A 517 -4.15 22.27 -25.35
#